data_AF-A0A2T4IS59-F1
#
_entry.id   AF-A0A2T4IS59-F1
#
_cell.length_a   1.000
_cell.length_b   1.000
_cell.length_c   1.000
_cell.angle_alpha   90.00
_cell.angle_beta   90.00
_cell.angle_gamma   90.00
#
_symmetry.space_group_name_H-M   'P 1'
#
loop_
_entity.id
_entity.type
_entity.pdbx_description
1 polymer ?
#
loop_
_entity_poly.entity_id
_entity_poly.type
_entity_poly.pdbx_seq_one_letter_code
_entity_poly.pdbx_strand_id
1 'polypeptide(L)' 'MQNPYEAAYFARKHGITQAQARRITKDFGPSRIRCDTAAQDLNLALTGTSLLHERPPTSVSSTPKE' A
#
# COMPACT_ATOMS: atom_id res chain seq x y z
N MET A 1 7.08 4.18 -26.89
CA MET A 1 7.72 4.86 -25.74
C MET A 1 6.83 4.66 -24.54
N GLN A 2 7.30 3.97 -23.50
CA GLN A 2 6.49 3.67 -22.31
C GLN A 2 6.81 4.75 -21.27
N ASN A 3 5.89 5.69 -21.07
CA ASN A 3 6.08 6.89 -20.25
C ASN A 3 6.59 6.52 -18.85
N PRO A 4 7.88 6.75 -18.54
CA PRO A 4 8.45 6.39 -17.23
C PRO A 4 7.76 7.17 -16.09
N TYR A 5 7.18 8.32 -16.43
CA TYR A 5 6.47 9.19 -15.49
C TYR A 5 5.26 8.53 -14.86
N GLU A 6 4.52 7.70 -15.61
CA GLU A 6 3.29 7.11 -15.10
C GLU A 6 3.59 6.06 -14.03
N ALA A 7 4.53 5.14 -14.30
CA ALA A 7 4.97 4.13 -13.34
C ALA A 7 5.71 4.74 -12.13
N ALA A 8 6.51 5.79 -12.34
CA ALA A 8 7.21 6.48 -11.25
C ALA A 8 6.24 7.20 -10.31
N TYR A 9 5.24 7.88 -10.87
CA TYR A 9 4.21 8.56 -10.09
C TYR A 9 3.33 7.54 -9.34
N PHE A 10 2.95 6.46 -10.00
CA PHE A 10 2.17 5.37 -9.40
C PHE A 10 2.92 4.71 -8.23
N ALA A 11 4.20 4.43 -8.43
CA ALA A 11 5.08 3.91 -7.40
C ALA A 11 5.10 4.81 -6.16
N ARG A 12 5.33 6.12 -6.34
CA ARG A 12 5.35 7.09 -5.23
C ARG A 12 3.99 7.25 -4.54
N LYS A 13 2.90 7.25 -5.30
CA LYS A 13 1.53 7.39 -4.77
C LYS A 13 1.14 6.22 -3.87
N HIS A 14 1.49 5.00 -4.28
CA HIS A 14 1.09 3.77 -3.59
C HIS A 14 2.16 3.19 -2.67
N GLY A 15 3.35 3.79 -2.58
CA GLY A 15 4.45 3.27 -1.75
C GLY A 15 5.10 2.00 -2.31
N ILE A 16 4.86 1.67 -3.58
CA ILE A 16 5.42 0.48 -4.25
C ILE A 16 6.63 0.85 -5.10
N THR A 17 7.39 -0.15 -5.54
CA THR A 17 8.53 0.07 -6.44
C THR A 17 8.09 0.27 -7.89
N GLN A 18 8.91 0.97 -8.69
CA GLN A 18 8.64 1.21 -10.11
C GLN A 18 8.55 -0.11 -10.91
N ALA A 19 9.29 -1.14 -10.50
CA ALA A 19 9.21 -2.48 -11.09
C ALA A 19 7.86 -3.15 -10.81
N GLN A 20 7.31 -3.01 -9.59
CA GLN A 20 5.99 -3.50 -9.23
C GLN A 20 4.89 -2.76 -9.99
N ALA A 21 4.98 -1.44 -10.09
CA ALA A 21 4.05 -0.64 -10.89
C ALA A 21 4.01 -1.12 -12.36
N ARG A 22 5.18 -1.37 -12.97
CA ARG A 22 5.26 -1.91 -14.35
C ARG A 22 4.63 -3.30 -14.47
N ARG A 23 4.79 -4.17 -13.47
CA ARG A 23 4.14 -5.51 -13.46
C ARG A 23 2.63 -5.37 -13.40
N ILE A 24 2.11 -4.54 -12.50
CA ILE A 24 0.67 -4.30 -12.36
C ILE A 24 0.08 -3.75 -13.67
N THR A 25 0.70 -2.74 -14.26
CA THR A 25 0.24 -2.19 -15.55
C THR A 25 0.31 -3.21 -16.69
N LYS A 26 1.27 -4.14 -16.64
CA LYS A 26 1.40 -5.22 -17.64
C LYS A 26 0.32 -6.29 -17.47
N ASP A 27 -0.03 -6.65 -16.23
CA ASP A 27 -1.02 -7.68 -15.90
C ASP A 27 -2.46 -7.21 -16.11
N PHE A 28 -2.78 -5.99 -15.67
CA PHE A 28 -4.14 -5.45 -15.70
C PHE A 28 -4.41 -4.54 -16.91
N GLY A 29 -3.39 -4.16 -17.66
CA GLY A 29 -3.49 -3.28 -18.82
C GLY A 29 -3.77 -1.81 -18.44
N PRO A 30 -4.40 -1.01 -19.33
CA PRO A 30 -4.67 0.42 -19.09
C PRO A 30 -5.80 0.68 -18.10
N SER A 31 -6.36 -0.35 -17.46
CA SER A 31 -7.46 -0.22 -16.51
C SER A 31 -6.98 0.41 -15.19
N ARG A 32 -7.12 1.74 -15.10
CA ARG A 32 -6.69 2.54 -13.94
C ARG A 32 -7.23 2.03 -12.60
N ILE A 33 -8.51 1.61 -12.57
CA ILE A 33 -9.16 1.08 -11.37
C ILE A 33 -8.48 -0.21 -10.89
N ARG A 34 -8.26 -1.17 -11.79
CA ARG A 34 -7.63 -2.46 -11.46
C ARG A 34 -6.19 -2.26 -10.99
N CYS A 35 -5.45 -1.37 -11.66
CA CYS A 35 -4.09 -1.03 -11.27
C CYS A 35 -4.03 -0.37 -9.88
N ASP A 36 -4.95 0.54 -9.57
CA ASP A 36 -4.99 1.24 -8.27
C ASP A 36 -5.31 0.26 -7.13
N THR A 37 -6.29 -0.63 -7.34
CA THR A 37 -6.61 -1.70 -6.38
C THR A 37 -5.44 -2.66 -6.17
N ALA A 38 -4.81 -3.14 -7.24
CA ALA A 38 -3.68 -4.06 -7.13
C ALA A 38 -2.45 -3.42 -6.48
N ALA A 39 -2.20 -2.14 -6.73
CA ALA A 39 -1.11 -1.41 -6.08
C ALA A 39 -1.37 -1.16 -4.60
N GLN A 40 -2.62 -0.85 -4.22
CA GLN A 40 -3.00 -0.75 -2.81
C GLN A 40 -2.87 -2.10 -2.09
N ASP A 41 -3.36 -3.18 -2.69
CA ASP A 41 -3.28 -4.53 -2.12
C ASP A 41 -1.83 -4.97 -1.95
N LEU A 42 -0.98 -4.74 -2.96
CA LEU A 42 0.43 -5.05 -2.89
C LEU A 42 1.15 -4.21 -1.83
N ASN A 43 0.85 -2.92 -1.74
CA ASN A 43 1.42 -2.07 -0.69
C ASN A 43 0.97 -2.53 0.69
N LEU A 44 -0.30 -2.89 0.86
CA LEU A 44 -0.84 -3.42 2.10
C LEU A 44 -0.21 -4.77 2.46
N ALA A 45 0.07 -5.64 1.49
CA ALA A 45 0.78 -6.89 1.71
C ALA A 45 2.25 -6.65 2.14
N LEU A 46 2.92 -5.66 1.55
CA LEU A 46 4.30 -5.28 1.88
C LEU A 46 4.43 -4.55 3.21
N THR A 47 3.46 -3.68 3.55
CA THR A 47 3.43 -2.92 4.81
C THR A 47 2.77 -3.69 5.94
N GLY A 48 1.84 -4.59 5.64
CA GLY A 48 1.15 -5.46 6.61
C GLY A 48 2.07 -6.48 7.28
N THR A 49 3.24 -6.78 6.68
CA THR A 49 4.29 -7.53 7.38
C THR A 49 5.09 -6.69 8.37
N SER A 50 4.96 -5.36 8.36
CA SER A 50 5.65 -4.44 9.27
C SER A 50 4.73 -3.63 10.18
N LEU A 51 3.43 -3.62 9.93
CA LEU A 51 2.45 -3.02 10.81
C LEU A 51 1.39 -4.06 11.15
N LEU A 52 1.69 -4.78 12.25
CA LEU A 52 0.72 -4.75 13.33
C LEU A 52 0.20 -3.31 13.39
N HIS A 53 -1.07 -3.13 13.03
CA HIS A 53 -1.79 -1.94 13.40
C HIS A 53 -1.49 -1.77 14.87
N GLU A 54 -0.65 -0.79 15.22
CA GLU A 54 -0.53 -0.29 16.57
C GLU A 54 -1.93 0.23 16.89
N ARG A 55 -2.81 -0.69 17.30
CA ARG A 55 -3.86 -0.34 18.23
C ARG A 55 -3.04 0.28 19.35
N PRO A 56 -3.20 1.59 19.64
CA PRO A 56 -2.57 2.12 20.84
C PRO A 56 -2.96 1.15 21.95
N PRO A 57 -2.04 0.72 22.83
CA PRO A 57 -2.47 0.11 24.06
C PRO A 57 -3.30 1.21 24.72
N THR A 58 -4.63 1.13 24.61
CA THR A 58 -5.50 1.78 25.59
C THR A 58 -5.25 1.00 26.87
N SER A 59 -4.11 1.32 27.48
CA SER A 59 -3.83 1.18 28.88
C SER A 59 -4.87 2.07 29.55
N VAL A 60 -6.08 1.54 29.71
CA VAL A 60 -6.96 1.98 30.77
C VAL A 60 -6.38 1.40 32.04
N SER A 61 -5.29 2.03 32.49
CA SER A 61 -4.94 2.10 33.89
C SER A 61 -6.09 2.80 34.58
N SER A 62 -7.07 2.03 35.02
CA SER A 62 -7.97 2.43 36.09
C SER A 62 -7.77 1.43 37.20
N THR A 63 -6.77 1.73 38.02
CA THR A 63 -6.61 1.26 39.38
C THR A 63 -7.92 1.38 40.17
N PRO A 64 -8.10 0.51 41.19
CA PRO A 64 -9.38 0.24 41.83
C PRO A 64 -9.83 1.41 42.71
N LYS A 65 -11.14 1.55 42.89
CA LYS A 65 -11.70 2.40 43.95
C LYS A 65 -12.52 1.51 44.89
N GLU A 66 -12.15 1.62 46.16
CA GLU A 66 -12.76 1.01 47.36
C GLU A 66 -14.29 0.97 47.36
#